data_AF-A0A9Q3GF98-F1
#
_entry.id   AF-A0A9Q3GF98-F1
#
_cell.length_a   1.000
_cell.length_b   1.000
_cell.length_c   1.000
_cell.angle_alpha   90.00
_cell.angle_beta   90.00
_cell.angle_gamma   90.00
#
_symmetry.space_group_name_H-M   'P 1'
#
loop_
_entity.id
_entity.type
_entity.pdbx_description
1 polymer ?
#
loop_
_entity_poly.entity_id
_entity_poly.type
_entity_poly.pdbx_seq_one_letter_code
_entity_poly.pdbx_strand_id
1 'polypeptide(L)' 'HAYHLKLSLKWRSVHPVFHLSLLKPVKQSSIPNYNQLPPPPALVEEQEEWELDHVLYSKLKRGKLWYLEE' A
#
# COMPACT_ATOMS: atom_id res chain seq x y z
N HIS A 1 26.23 14.42 13.41
CA HIS A 1 25.74 13.19 14.07
C HIS A 1 25.05 12.30 13.04
N ALA A 2 25.40 11.01 12.97
CA ALA A 2 24.86 10.06 11.99
C ALA A 2 24.08 8.92 12.69
N TYR A 3 23.12 8.34 11.99
CA TYR A 3 22.27 7.25 12.47
C TYR A 3 22.23 6.11 11.44
N HIS A 4 22.24 4.88 11.93
CA HIS A 4 22.22 3.68 11.10
C HIS A 4 20.81 3.06 11.08
N LEU A 5 20.13 3.13 9.93
CA LEU A 5 18.82 2.55 9.71
C LEU A 5 18.91 1.06 9.36
N LYS A 6 17.95 0.28 9.84
CA LYS A 6 17.75 -1.11 9.41
C LYS A 6 16.86 -1.11 8.16
N LEU A 7 17.47 -1.18 6.98
CA LEU A 7 16.75 -1.21 5.71
C LEU A 7 16.33 -2.64 5.33
N SER A 8 15.21 -2.76 4.61
CA SER A 8 14.75 -4.03 4.04
C SER A 8 15.69 -4.51 2.93
N LEU A 9 15.76 -5.82 2.70
CA LEU A 9 16.52 -6.45 1.61
C LEU A 9 16.10 -6.00 0.20
N LYS A 10 14.94 -5.35 0.08
CA LYS A 10 14.49 -4.72 -1.16
C LYS A 10 15.32 -3.47 -1.52
N TRP A 11 15.97 -2.83 -0.55
CA TRP A 11 16.66 -1.53 -0.68
C TRP A 11 18.18 -1.69 -0.67
N ARG A 12 18.71 -2.66 -1.42
CA ARG A 12 20.14 -3.02 -1.43
C ARG A 12 21.09 -1.92 -1.90
N SER A 13 20.61 -1.01 -2.75
CA SER A 13 21.42 0.08 -3.32
C SER A 13 21.47 1.34 -2.45
N VAL A 14 20.75 1.37 -1.32
CA VAL A 14 20.66 2.55 -0.46
C VAL A 14 21.60 2.36 0.74
N HIS A 15 22.45 3.36 1.00
CA HIS A 15 23.31 3.32 2.18
C HIS A 15 22.49 3.43 3.47
N PRO A 16 22.74 2.60 4.49
CA PRO A 16 21.94 2.59 5.72
C PRO A 16 22.27 3.73 6.68
N VAL A 17 23.32 4.52 6.42
CA VAL A 17 23.78 5.60 7.31
C VAL A 17 23.30 6.96 6.80
N PHE A 18 22.58 7.69 7.65
CA PHE A 18 22.03 9.00 7.34
C PHE A 18 22.40 10.04 8.40
N HIS A 19 22.54 11.30 8.00
CA HIS A 19 22.68 12.41 8.94
C HIS A 19 21.34 12.69 9.63
N LEU A 20 21.33 12.95 10.94
CA LEU A 20 20.10 13.14 11.71
C LEU A 20 19.20 14.26 11.16
N SER A 21 19.78 15.34 10.63
CA SER A 21 19.03 16.45 10.02
C SER A 21 18.21 16.07 8.79
N LEU A 22 18.51 14.93 8.16
CA LEU A 22 17.76 14.41 7.00
C LEU A 22 16.61 13.50 7.41
N LEU A 23 16.60 13.02 8.66
CA LEU A 23 15.56 12.13 9.18
C LEU A 23 14.40 12.97 9.73
N LYS A 24 13.18 12.54 9.43
CA LYS A 24 11.96 13.11 10.00
C LYS A 24 11.28 12.05 10.86
N PRO A 25 10.67 12.44 12.00
CA PRO A 25 9.87 11.51 12.79
C PRO A 25 8.73 10.95 11.93
N VAL A 26 8.47 9.66 12.09
CA VAL A 26 7.34 9.00 11.43
C VAL A 26 6.06 9.63 11.96
N LYS A 27 5.25 10.20 11.06
CA LYS A 27 3.90 10.66 11.41
C LYS A 27 3.00 9.43 11.45
N GLN A 28 2.29 9.25 12.57
CA GLN A 28 1.20 8.28 12.61
C GLN A 28 0.13 8.72 11.59
N SER A 29 -0.32 7.79 10.75
CA SER A 29 -1.40 8.07 9.81
C SER A 29 -2.65 8.40 10.62
N SER A 30 -3.20 9.60 10.42
CA SER A 30 -4.48 9.99 11.02
C SER A 30 -5.68 9.42 10.24
N ILE A 31 -5.43 8.63 9.19
CA ILE A 31 -6.46 8.00 8.37
C ILE A 31 -7.02 6.84 9.19
N PRO A 32 -8.29 6.90 9.64
CA PRO A 32 -8.94 5.74 10.21
C PRO A 32 -8.95 4.64 9.14
N ASN A 33 -8.69 3.39 9.53
CA ASN A 33 -8.69 2.22 8.64
C ASN A 33 -7.50 2.00 7.69
N TYR A 34 -6.37 2.71 7.83
CA TYR A 34 -5.17 2.46 7.00
C TYR A 34 -4.67 1.01 7.02
N ASN A 35 -4.95 0.26 8.09
CA ASN A 35 -4.58 -1.16 8.25
C ASN A 35 -5.79 -2.11 8.21
N GLN A 36 -6.95 -1.69 7.71
CA GLN A 36 -8.01 -2.66 7.48
C GLN A 36 -7.55 -3.62 6.39
N LEU A 37 -7.44 -4.90 6.76
CA LEU A 37 -7.30 -5.96 5.77
C LEU A 37 -8.59 -5.98 4.95
N PRO A 38 -8.50 -6.13 3.61
CA PRO A 38 -9.69 -6.31 2.81
C PRO A 38 -10.51 -7.48 3.36
N PRO A 39 -11.84 -7.39 3.35
CA PRO A 39 -12.67 -8.49 3.80
C PRO A 39 -12.33 -9.75 2.99
N PRO A 40 -12.34 -10.95 3.61
CA PRO A 40 -12.15 -12.18 2.88
C PRO A 40 -13.26 -12.35 1.82
N PRO A 41 -12.96 -12.89 0.64
CA PRO A 41 -13.93 -13.03 -0.44
C PRO A 41 -15.02 -14.03 -0.07
N ALA A 42 -16.26 -13.75 -0.49
CA ALA A 42 -17.38 -14.65 -0.31
C ALA A 42 -17.38 -15.70 -1.43
N LEU A 43 -17.57 -16.98 -1.07
CA LEU A 43 -17.73 -18.06 -2.05
C LEU A 43 -19.22 -18.18 -2.40
N VAL A 44 -19.62 -17.60 -3.52
CA VAL A 44 -20.93 -17.85 -4.15
C VAL A 44 -20.64 -18.68 -5.41
N GLU A 45 -21.29 -19.85 -5.53
CA GLU A 45 -21.20 -20.71 -6.73
C GLU A 45 -19.76 -21.11 -7.18
N GLU A 46 -18.86 -21.43 -6.23
CA GLU A 46 -17.45 -21.83 -6.48
C GLU A 46 -16.57 -20.79 -7.20
N GLN A 47 -17.05 -19.56 -7.36
CA GLN A 47 -16.28 -18.45 -7.90
C GLN A 47 -16.01 -17.41 -6.80
N GLU A 48 -14.77 -16.90 -6.78
CA GLU A 48 -14.33 -15.91 -5.80
C GLU A 48 -14.90 -14.53 -6.21
N GLU A 49 -16.05 -14.18 -5.66
CA GLU A 49 -16.71 -12.89 -5.90
C GLU A 49 -16.34 -11.89 -4.81
N TRP A 50 -16.01 -10.67 -5.24
CA TRP A 50 -15.70 -9.54 -4.36
C TRP A 50 -16.86 -8.54 -4.45
N GLU A 51 -17.57 -8.33 -3.34
CA GLU A 51 -18.57 -7.28 -3.23
C GLU A 51 -17.84 -5.94 -3.08
N LEU A 52 -17.90 -5.09 -4.11
CA LEU A 52 -17.32 -3.75 -4.07
C LEU A 52 -18.38 -2.75 -3.63
N ASP A 53 -18.14 -2.05 -2.52
CA ASP A 53 -19.01 -0.97 -2.05
C ASP A 53 -19.14 0.16 -3.09
N HIS A 54 -18.02 0.50 -3.76
CA HIS A 54 -17.97 1.48 -4.84
C HIS A 54 -16.65 1.42 -5.61
N VAL A 55 -16.68 1.77 -6.90
CA VAL A 55 -15.47 1.91 -7.73
C VAL A 55 -14.89 3.32 -7.53
N LEU A 56 -13.69 3.43 -6.97
CA LEU A 56 -12.99 4.72 -6.78
C LEU A 56 -12.57 5.36 -8.10
N TYR A 57 -11.98 4.58 -9.00
CA TYR A 57 -11.50 5.07 -10.28
C TYR A 57 -11.52 3.97 -11.34
N SER A 58 -12.02 4.30 -12.53
CA SER A 58 -11.95 3.42 -13.69
C SER A 58 -11.04 4.03 -14.77
N LYS A 59 -10.25 3.18 -15.43
CA LYS A 59 -9.35 3.60 -16.51
C LYS A 59 -9.37 2.62 -17.65
N LEU A 60 -9.60 3.13 -18.87
CA LEU A 60 -9.44 2.33 -20.07
C LEU A 60 -7.98 2.40 -20.56
N LYS A 61 -7.29 1.26 -20.64
CA LYS A 61 -5.95 1.14 -21.24
C LYS A 61 -5.93 0.02 -22.26
N ARG A 62 -5.56 0.35 -23.51
CA ARG A 62 -5.46 -0.59 -24.63
C ARG A 62 -6.75 -1.43 -24.82
N GLY A 63 -7.91 -0.78 -24.71
CA GLY A 63 -9.21 -1.46 -24.83
C GLY A 63 -9.63 -2.31 -23.63
N LYS A 64 -8.78 -2.43 -22.60
CA LYS A 64 -9.11 -3.12 -21.35
C LYS A 64 -9.47 -2.11 -20.27
N LEU A 65 -10.59 -2.34 -19.59
CA LEU A 65 -11.03 -1.55 -18.45
C LEU A 65 -10.30 -2.02 -17.19
N TRP A 66 -9.74 -1.06 -16.46
CA TRP A 66 -9.05 -1.24 -15.19
C TRP A 66 -9.82 -0.51 -14.11
N TYR A 67 -9.92 -1.11 -12.94
CA TYR A 67 -10.53 -0.52 -11.77
C TYR A 67 -9.48 -0.39 -10.68
N LEU A 68 -9.55 0.69 -9.90
CA LEU A 68 -8.79 0.87 -8.67
C LEU A 68 -9.75 0.65 -7.50
N GLU A 69 -9.39 -0.29 -6.63
CA GLU A 69 -10.07 -0.61 -5.38
C GLU A 69 -9.37 0.09 -4.20
N GLU A 70 -10.10 0.39 -3.13
CA GLU A 70 -9.56 0.84 -1.83
C GLU A 70 -9.31 -0.35 -0.91
#